data_AF-E8X5K2-F1
#
_entry.id   AF-E8X5K2-F1
#
_cell.length_a   1.000
_cell.length_b   1.000
_cell.length_c   1.000
_cell.angle_alpha   90.00
_cell.angle_beta   90.00
_cell.angle_gamma   90.00
#
_symmetry.space_group_name_H-M   'P 1'
#
loop_
_entity.id
_entity.type
_entity.pdbx_description
1 polymer ?
#
loop_
_entity_poly.entity_id
_entity_poly.type
_entity_poly.pdbx_seq_one_letter_code
_entity_poly.pdbx_strand_id
1 'polypeptide(L)' 'MGFFEEVAGAVVAVEGLKKVDPDASIITEGIAAVVGFEGTKEVTEHFEKKEEENNG' A
#
# COMPACT_ATOMS: atom_id res chain seq x y z
N MET A 1 -4.25 20.67 12.51
CA MET A 1 -4.37 19.21 12.45
C MET A 1 -3.05 18.64 12.93
N GLY A 2 -2.99 18.26 14.20
CA GLY A 2 -1.77 17.72 14.80
C GLY A 2 -1.58 16.25 14.40
N PHE A 3 -0.35 15.76 14.38
CA PHE A 3 -0.03 14.34 14.15
C PHE A 3 -0.92 13.38 14.95
N PHE A 4 -1.24 13.72 16.20
CA PHE A 4 -2.15 12.95 17.06
C PHE A 4 -3.60 12.87 16.56
N GLU A 5 -4.07 13.93 15.90
CA GLU A 5 -5.43 14.06 15.39
C GLU A 5 -5.62 13.21 14.11
N GLU A 6 -4.58 13.16 13.28
CA GLU A 6 -4.51 12.30 12.10
C GLU A 6 -4.39 10.81 12.48
N VAL A 7 -3.56 10.49 13.47
CA VAL A 7 -3.48 9.13 14.01
C VAL A 7 -4.80 8.69 14.64
N ALA A 8 -5.46 9.57 15.40
CA ALA A 8 -6.78 9.28 15.97
C ALA A 8 -7.84 9.05 14.88
N GLY A 9 -7.86 9.89 13.85
CA GLY A 9 -8.76 9.73 12.70
C GLY A 9 -8.51 8.42 11.94
N ALA A 10 -7.24 8.07 11.72
CA ALA A 10 -6.86 6.81 11.07
C ALA A 10 -7.29 5.58 11.89
N VAL A 11 -7.10 5.60 13.21
CA VAL A 11 -7.55 4.52 14.11
C VAL A 11 -9.07 4.37 14.08
N VAL A 12 -9.83 5.47 14.09
CA VAL A 12 -11.29 5.44 14.02
C VAL A 12 -11.79 4.92 12.68
N ALA A 13 -11.20 5.36 11.56
CA ALA A 13 -11.55 4.86 10.23
C ALA A 13 -11.27 3.37 10.09
N VAL A 14 -10.13 2.92 10.60
CA VAL A 14 -9.73 1.51 10.70
C VAL A 14 -10.73 0.69 11.51
N GLU A 15 -11.17 1.21 12.65
CA GLU A 15 -12.05 0.46 13.54
C GLU A 15 -13.48 0.39 12.98
N GLY A 16 -13.87 1.40 12.21
CA GLY A 16 -15.06 1.39 11.36
C GLY A 16 -14.97 0.38 10.21
N LEU A 17 -13.86 0.34 9.49
CA LEU A 17 -13.62 -0.61 8.40
C LEU A 17 -13.52 -2.05 8.89
N LYS A 18 -12.83 -2.31 10.00
CA LYS A 18 -12.76 -3.63 10.65
C LYS A 18 -14.12 -4.17 11.09
N LYS A 19 -15.08 -3.29 11.41
CA LYS A 19 -16.47 -3.71 11.71
C LYS A 19 -17.25 -4.12 10.47
N VAL A 20 -16.85 -3.62 9.30
CA VAL A 20 -17.47 -3.93 8.01
C VAL A 20 -16.79 -5.15 7.36
N ASP A 21 -15.47 -5.28 7.53
CA ASP A 21 -14.67 -6.41 7.07
C ASP A 21 -13.53 -6.69 8.07
N PRO A 22 -13.68 -7.67 8.97
CA PRO A 22 -12.69 -8.01 9.99
C PRO A 22 -11.36 -8.55 9.45
N ASP A 23 -11.36 -9.10 8.23
CA ASP A 23 -10.20 -9.76 7.63
C ASP A 23 -9.25 -8.75 6.95
N ALA A 24 -9.76 -7.58 6.55
CA ALA A 24 -8.98 -6.45 6.04
C ALA A 24 -8.24 -5.66 7.14
N SER A 25 -7.65 -6.35 8.12
CA SER A 25 -6.90 -5.72 9.20
C SER A 25 -5.78 -4.84 8.61
N ILE A 26 -5.67 -3.57 9.04
CA ILE A 26 -4.66 -2.56 8.63
C ILE A 26 -3.24 -3.09 8.46
N ILE A 27 -2.86 -4.12 9.21
CA ILE A 27 -1.55 -4.76 9.08
C ILE A 27 -1.47 -5.52 7.76
N THR A 28 -2.49 -6.28 7.40
CA THR A 28 -2.62 -6.94 6.09
C THR A 28 -2.69 -5.91 4.96
N GLU A 29 -3.46 -4.83 5.11
CA GLU A 29 -3.54 -3.77 4.11
C GLU A 29 -2.22 -2.98 3.99
N GLY A 30 -1.56 -2.69 5.11
CA GLY A 30 -0.25 -2.04 5.14
C GLY A 30 0.86 -2.92 4.58
N ILE A 31 0.87 -4.22 4.89
CA ILE A 31 1.81 -5.18 4.31
C ILE A 31 1.50 -5.36 2.82
N ALA A 32 0.24 -5.49 2.42
CA ALA A 32 -0.15 -5.60 1.01
C ALA A 32 0.18 -4.33 0.22
N ALA A 33 0.06 -3.14 0.82
CA ALA A 33 0.47 -1.88 0.20
C ALA A 33 1.99 -1.80 0.06
N VAL A 34 2.77 -2.23 1.06
CA VAL A 34 4.25 -2.26 1.00
C VAL A 34 4.73 -3.29 -0.02
N VAL A 35 4.24 -4.53 0.05
CA VAL A 35 4.62 -5.61 -0.88
C VAL A 35 4.09 -5.33 -2.28
N GLY A 36 2.89 -4.77 -2.42
CA GLY A 36 2.34 -4.31 -3.69
C GLY A 36 3.18 -3.18 -4.27
N PHE A 37 3.65 -2.23 -3.46
CA PHE A 37 4.53 -1.14 -3.89
C PHE A 37 5.92 -1.66 -4.31
N GLU A 38 6.54 -2.53 -3.52
CA GLU A 38 7.82 -3.17 -3.85
C GLU A 38 7.72 -4.05 -5.10
N GLY A 39 6.70 -4.91 -5.17
CA GLY A 39 6.47 -5.79 -6.32
C GLY A 39 6.11 -5.04 -7.59
N THR A 40 5.34 -3.95 -7.51
CA THR A 40 5.06 -3.10 -8.67
C THR A 40 6.31 -2.37 -9.14
N LYS A 41 7.12 -1.84 -8.20
CA LYS A 41 8.35 -1.14 -8.54
C LYS A 41 9.37 -2.05 -9.23
N GLU A 42 9.54 -3.28 -8.73
CA GLU A 42 10.48 -4.24 -9.30
C GLU A 42 9.99 -4.75 -10.67
N VAL A 43 8.69 -4.97 -10.85
CA VAL A 43 8.11 -5.30 -12.16
C VAL A 43 8.27 -4.15 -13.14
N THR A 44 8.00 -2.91 -12.73
CA THR A 44 8.17 -1.72 -13.58
C THR A 44 9.63 -1.52 -13.97
N GLU A 45 10.58 -1.56 -13.04
CA GLU A 45 12.02 -1.43 -13.36
C GLU A 45 12.50 -2.53 -14.32
N HIS A 46 12.00 -3.76 -14.16
CA HIS A 46 12.36 -4.88 -15.04
C HIS A 46 11.69 -4.79 -16.42
N PHE A 47 10.53 -4.13 -16.51
CA PHE A 47 9.84 -3.86 -17.76
C PHE A 47 10.48 -2.68 -18.52
N GLU A 48 10.79 -1.58 -17.83
CA GLU A 48 11.48 -0.42 -18.39
C GLU A 48 12.86 -0.80 -18.93
N LYS A 49 13.65 -1.61 -18.20
CA LYS A 49 14.93 -2.14 -18.70
C LYS A 49 14.76 -2.96 -19.98
N LYS A 50 13.68 -3.75 -20.09
CA LYS A 50 13.40 -4.52 -21.31
C LYS A 50 12.91 -3.68 -22.47
N GLU A 51 12.20 -2.59 -22.21
CA GLU A 51 11.79 -1.63 -23.25
C GLU A 51 12.97 -0.79 -23.74
N GLU A 52 13.93 -0.46 -22.88
CA GLU A 52 15.19 0.19 -23.26
C GLU A 52 16.09 -0.74 -24.10
N GLU A 53 16.17 -2.04 -23.76
CA GLU A 53 16.95 -3.02 -24.54
C GLU A 53 16.36 -3.35 -25.91
N ASN A 54 15.05 -3.18 -26.12
CA ASN A 54 14.38 -3.48 -27.40
C ASN A 54 14.28 -2.27 -28.36
N ASN A 55 14.61 -1.06 -27.89
CA ASN A 55 14.63 0.18 -28.70
C ASN A 55 16.05 0.64 -29.08
N GLY A 56 17.07 -0.22 -28.91
CA GLY A 56 18.47 0.02 -29.33
C GLY A 56 18.87 -0.75 -30.60
#